data_AF-A0A352PL40-F1
#
_entry.id   AF-A0A352PL40-F1
#
_cell.length_a   1.000
_cell.length_b   1.000
_cell.length_c   1.000
_cell.angle_alpha   90.00
_cell.angle_beta   90.00
_cell.angle_gamma   90.00
#
_symmetry.space_group_name_H-M   'P 1'
#
loop_
_entity.id
_entity.type
_entity.pdbx_description
1 polymer ?
#
loop_
_entity_poly.entity_id
_entity_poly.type
_entity_poly.pdbx_seq_one_letter_code
_entity_poly.pdbx_strand_id
1 'polypeptide(L)'
;MAEAEFWEVGNGAGASHSRSIEDIEIGPDGTIWLGGSFNAIVPNTGSGIPISISDGSMIEPFVQINGIDSGTTEGFVRDVVPDGLGGWYIGGAFQYIDSTSHGRLAHILSDGTLDSDFNPSPDGIVYALYLSGTTLYVGGEFTNIGGEVRNRLAAINTTTNTVTAWNPNADNAIYTIAEGGGDIYIGGDFTTIGGTTRNRLAAVDGVTGALEAWDPNASARVNVIDIDGGVVYVGGQFTTINGATTRNRIAALDPTVGTASIWNPNASAEVFTLDADSANVYAGGTFTTIGGSSRNRIAAPNTT
;
A
#
# COMPACT_ATOMS: atom_id res chain seq x y z
N MET A 1 -14.77 -32.32 17.94
CA MET A 1 -14.29 -31.63 19.15
C MET A 1 -13.82 -30.27 18.66
N ALA A 2 -14.75 -29.39 18.33
CA ALA A 2 -15.46 -28.47 19.21
C ALA A 2 -14.57 -27.25 19.51
N GLU A 3 -14.71 -26.22 18.69
CA GLU A 3 -14.47 -24.86 19.14
C GLU A 3 -15.76 -24.32 19.74
N ALA A 4 -15.68 -23.85 20.98
CA ALA A 4 -16.63 -22.86 21.46
C ALA A 4 -16.08 -21.51 21.00
N GLU A 5 -16.76 -20.89 20.03
CA GLU A 5 -16.50 -19.51 19.64
C GLU A 5 -16.90 -18.59 20.79
N PHE A 6 -15.94 -17.82 21.31
CA PHE A 6 -16.23 -16.71 22.21
C PHE A 6 -16.40 -15.44 21.39
N TRP A 7 -17.51 -14.74 21.62
CA TRP A 7 -17.90 -13.55 20.89
C TRP A 7 -17.69 -12.30 21.77
N GLU A 8 -16.75 -11.44 21.38
CA GLU A 8 -16.54 -10.12 22.02
C GLU A 8 -17.25 -9.02 21.27
N VAL A 9 -17.50 -7.92 21.97
CA VAL A 9 -18.44 -6.90 21.55
C VAL A 9 -17.77 -5.49 21.52
N GLY A 10 -17.57 -4.88 20.34
CA GLY A 10 -16.70 -3.70 20.10
C GLY A 10 -17.36 -2.40 19.58
N ASN A 11 -16.55 -1.33 19.38
CA ASN A 11 -16.92 0.06 19.04
C ASN A 11 -16.39 0.49 17.64
N GLY A 12 -17.18 1.23 16.84
CA GLY A 12 -16.69 1.99 15.68
C GLY A 12 -16.42 3.47 16.05
N ALA A 13 -15.37 4.08 15.51
CA ALA A 13 -14.94 5.43 15.87
C ALA A 13 -16.04 6.51 15.66
N GLY A 14 -16.43 7.20 16.74
CA GLY A 14 -17.32 8.38 16.70
C GLY A 14 -18.50 8.43 17.67
N ALA A 15 -18.76 7.40 18.49
CA ALA A 15 -19.92 7.37 19.38
C ALA A 15 -19.59 7.78 20.84
N SER A 16 -20.18 8.85 21.33
CA SER A 16 -19.97 9.42 22.68
C SER A 16 -20.84 8.81 23.79
N HIS A 17 -21.18 7.51 23.73
CA HIS A 17 -21.94 6.84 24.80
C HIS A 17 -21.22 5.57 25.25
N SER A 18 -21.08 5.38 26.58
CA SER A 18 -20.61 4.14 27.18
C SER A 18 -21.56 3.00 26.83
N ARG A 19 -20.98 1.92 26.31
CA ARG A 19 -21.65 0.82 25.64
C ARG A 19 -21.33 -0.49 26.42
N SER A 20 -22.32 -1.15 27.04
CA SER A 20 -22.25 -2.35 27.90
C SER A 20 -22.94 -3.59 27.31
N ILE A 21 -22.52 -4.81 27.69
CA ILE A 21 -23.42 -5.98 27.68
C ILE A 21 -24.16 -5.95 29.02
N GLU A 22 -25.48 -5.88 28.96
CA GLU A 22 -26.39 -5.71 30.08
C GLU A 22 -27.18 -7.00 30.38
N ASP A 23 -27.23 -7.95 29.45
CA ASP A 23 -27.94 -9.23 29.61
C ASP A 23 -27.32 -10.39 28.80
N ILE A 24 -27.47 -11.63 29.29
CA ILE A 24 -27.07 -12.87 28.60
C ILE A 24 -28.07 -14.01 28.84
N GLU A 25 -28.56 -14.67 27.78
CA GLU A 25 -29.52 -15.79 27.87
C GLU A 25 -29.14 -16.94 26.91
N ILE A 26 -29.40 -18.20 27.30
CA ILE A 26 -29.17 -19.39 26.46
C ILE A 26 -30.50 -20.03 26.08
N GLY A 27 -30.81 -20.10 24.79
CA GLY A 27 -32.02 -20.72 24.26
C GLY A 27 -32.03 -22.26 24.38
N PRO A 28 -33.21 -22.93 24.35
CA PRO A 28 -33.33 -24.39 24.40
C PRO A 28 -32.63 -25.13 23.25
N ASP A 29 -32.26 -24.40 22.21
CA ASP A 29 -31.56 -24.84 21.00
C ASP A 29 -30.03 -24.62 21.06
N GLY A 30 -29.52 -24.03 22.14
CA GLY A 30 -28.10 -23.74 22.33
C GLY A 30 -27.63 -22.36 21.85
N THR A 31 -28.54 -21.49 21.40
CA THR A 31 -28.22 -20.11 20.99
C THR A 31 -27.91 -19.21 22.20
N ILE A 32 -26.82 -18.45 22.17
CA ILE A 32 -26.47 -17.45 23.19
C ILE A 32 -26.89 -16.05 22.72
N TRP A 33 -27.71 -15.36 23.52
CA TRP A 33 -28.13 -13.98 23.29
C TRP A 33 -27.34 -13.04 24.19
N LEU A 34 -26.78 -11.96 23.64
CA LEU A 34 -26.10 -10.88 24.37
C LEU A 34 -26.88 -9.57 24.17
N GLY A 35 -27.43 -9.00 25.23
CA GLY A 35 -28.17 -7.73 25.20
C GLY A 35 -27.35 -6.61 25.82
N GLY A 36 -27.45 -5.38 25.32
CA GLY A 36 -26.77 -4.21 25.88
C GLY A 36 -26.47 -3.12 24.84
N SER A 37 -25.77 -2.06 25.24
CA SER A 37 -25.34 -0.99 24.37
C SER A 37 -23.99 -1.36 23.72
N PHE A 38 -23.88 -1.82 22.48
CA PHE A 38 -22.56 -2.07 21.82
C PHE A 38 -22.62 -1.92 20.29
N ASN A 39 -21.50 -1.99 19.53
CA ASN A 39 -21.51 -1.73 18.06
C ASN A 39 -20.98 -2.84 17.15
N ALA A 40 -20.17 -3.77 17.63
CA ALA A 40 -19.62 -4.86 16.85
C ALA A 40 -19.66 -6.11 17.70
N ILE A 41 -19.76 -7.27 17.07
CA ILE A 41 -19.35 -8.54 17.65
C ILE A 41 -18.45 -9.21 16.61
N VAL A 42 -17.36 -9.87 17.03
CA VAL A 42 -16.33 -10.51 16.18
C VAL A 42 -16.89 -11.41 15.04
N PRO A 43 -16.13 -11.76 13.97
CA PRO A 43 -14.68 -11.63 13.82
C PRO A 43 -14.24 -10.17 13.73
N ASN A 44 -13.39 -9.76 14.67
CA ASN A 44 -12.67 -8.51 14.56
C ASN A 44 -11.45 -8.78 13.67
N THR A 45 -11.57 -8.41 12.40
CA THR A 45 -10.60 -8.79 11.35
C THR A 45 -9.37 -7.89 11.31
N GLY A 46 -9.35 -6.78 12.07
CA GLY A 46 -8.33 -5.74 11.90
C GLY A 46 -8.42 -5.06 10.53
N SER A 47 -7.30 -4.50 10.05
CA SER A 47 -7.25 -3.67 8.82
C SER A 47 -6.73 -4.38 7.55
N GLY A 48 -6.74 -5.71 7.53
CA GLY A 48 -6.43 -6.51 6.35
C GLY A 48 -7.04 -7.90 6.47
N ILE A 49 -7.69 -8.38 5.42
CA ILE A 49 -8.38 -9.67 5.43
C ILE A 49 -8.19 -10.41 4.10
N PRO A 50 -7.79 -11.69 4.11
CA PRO A 50 -7.79 -12.51 2.92
C PRO A 50 -9.24 -12.93 2.60
N ILE A 51 -9.66 -12.67 1.36
CA ILE A 51 -10.98 -13.10 0.86
C ILE A 51 -10.82 -14.00 -0.35
N SER A 52 -11.66 -15.02 -0.42
CA SER A 52 -11.76 -15.94 -1.54
C SER A 52 -12.30 -15.22 -2.78
N ILE A 53 -11.61 -15.36 -3.92
CA ILE A 53 -12.04 -14.75 -5.18
C ILE A 53 -13.28 -15.42 -5.79
N SER A 54 -13.61 -16.66 -5.39
CA SER A 54 -14.74 -17.39 -5.97
C SER A 54 -16.08 -17.01 -5.35
N ASP A 55 -16.07 -16.55 -4.09
CA ASP A 55 -17.30 -16.33 -3.31
C ASP A 55 -17.22 -15.19 -2.29
N GLY A 56 -16.08 -14.49 -2.17
CA GLY A 56 -15.89 -13.38 -1.24
C GLY A 56 -15.84 -13.81 0.23
N SER A 57 -15.80 -15.12 0.52
CA SER A 57 -15.71 -15.63 1.89
C SER A 57 -14.35 -15.32 2.51
N MET A 58 -14.31 -15.17 3.83
CA MET A 58 -13.06 -15.03 4.57
C MET A 58 -12.26 -16.33 4.45
N ILE A 59 -10.96 -16.22 4.16
CA ILE A 59 -10.06 -17.37 4.16
C ILE A 59 -9.53 -17.53 5.58
N GLU A 60 -9.88 -18.64 6.22
CA GLU A 60 -9.41 -18.99 7.57
C GLU A 60 -8.30 -20.05 7.51
N PRO A 61 -7.33 -20.01 8.44
CA PRO A 61 -7.18 -18.99 9.49
C PRO A 61 -6.57 -17.68 8.96
N PHE A 62 -6.79 -16.56 9.67
CA PHE A 62 -6.13 -15.28 9.41
C PHE A 62 -5.58 -14.61 10.68
N VAL A 63 -4.59 -13.72 10.53
CA VAL A 63 -4.09 -12.86 11.62
C VAL A 63 -4.88 -11.57 11.75
N GLN A 64 -5.06 -11.09 12.98
CA GLN A 64 -5.65 -9.79 13.23
C GLN A 64 -4.61 -8.67 13.11
N ILE A 65 -4.80 -7.75 12.16
CA ILE A 65 -3.86 -6.63 11.93
C ILE A 65 -4.36 -5.38 12.64
N ASN A 66 -3.67 -4.98 13.71
CA ASN A 66 -4.15 -3.97 14.65
C ASN A 66 -3.29 -2.69 14.67
N GLY A 67 -3.96 -1.56 14.92
CA GLY A 67 -3.36 -0.24 15.08
C GLY A 67 -2.71 0.01 16.41
N ILE A 68 -2.34 1.28 16.63
CA ILE A 68 -1.79 1.72 17.91
C ILE A 68 -2.87 1.53 18.98
N ASP A 69 -2.50 0.77 20.01
CA ASP A 69 -3.35 0.51 21.15
C ASP A 69 -3.73 1.83 21.86
N SER A 70 -5.00 1.94 22.24
CA SER A 70 -5.63 3.07 22.95
C SER A 70 -5.99 4.34 22.14
N GLY A 71 -6.99 4.23 21.27
CA GLY A 71 -8.03 5.27 21.19
C GLY A 71 -7.90 6.34 20.10
N THR A 72 -6.86 6.34 19.27
CA THR A 72 -6.85 7.13 18.02
C THR A 72 -6.12 6.41 16.90
N THR A 73 -6.86 6.21 15.79
CA THR A 73 -6.41 5.85 14.43
C THR A 73 -6.09 4.38 14.18
N GLU A 74 -7.02 3.71 13.51
CA GLU A 74 -6.96 2.32 13.04
C GLU A 74 -5.62 2.01 12.32
N GLY A 75 -5.03 0.85 12.59
CA GLY A 75 -3.74 0.46 12.03
C GLY A 75 -3.89 -0.03 10.61
N PHE A 76 -3.82 0.86 9.64
CA PHE A 76 -4.10 0.49 8.26
C PHE A 76 -2.97 -0.33 7.62
N VAL A 77 -3.33 -1.40 6.91
CA VAL A 77 -2.52 -1.94 5.81
C VAL A 77 -2.63 -0.96 4.63
N ARG A 78 -1.50 -0.62 4.04
CA ARG A 78 -1.38 0.31 2.90
C ARG A 78 -1.04 -0.41 1.62
N ASP A 79 -0.30 -1.51 1.70
CA ASP A 79 0.07 -2.30 0.55
C ASP A 79 0.24 -3.77 0.91
N VAL A 80 0.00 -4.64 -0.07
CA VAL A 80 0.04 -6.10 0.06
C VAL A 80 0.62 -6.69 -1.22
N VAL A 81 1.67 -7.51 -1.10
CA VAL A 81 2.26 -8.23 -2.25
C VAL A 81 2.36 -9.73 -1.96
N PRO A 82 1.98 -10.60 -2.91
CA PRO A 82 2.05 -12.04 -2.72
C PRO A 82 3.50 -12.52 -2.65
N ASP A 83 3.78 -13.53 -1.84
CA ASP A 83 5.10 -14.17 -1.73
C ASP A 83 5.38 -15.21 -2.84
N GLY A 84 4.34 -15.60 -3.60
CA GLY A 84 4.38 -16.64 -4.63
C GLY A 84 4.24 -18.09 -4.10
N LEU A 85 4.12 -18.27 -2.79
CA LEU A 85 4.00 -19.54 -2.07
C LEU A 85 2.65 -19.68 -1.34
N GLY A 86 1.80 -18.67 -1.42
CA GLY A 86 0.47 -18.63 -0.82
C GLY A 86 0.36 -17.69 0.38
N GLY A 87 1.50 -17.13 0.82
CA GLY A 87 1.60 -16.07 1.80
C GLY A 87 1.68 -14.68 1.18
N TRP A 88 1.89 -13.68 2.03
CA TRP A 88 1.82 -12.26 1.67
C TRP A 88 2.76 -11.41 2.51
N TYR A 89 3.42 -10.44 1.89
CA TYR A 89 4.03 -9.33 2.61
C TYR A 89 3.02 -8.18 2.73
N ILE A 90 2.94 -7.58 3.92
CA ILE A 90 2.03 -6.48 4.21
C ILE A 90 2.81 -5.27 4.74
N GLY A 91 2.48 -4.09 4.25
CA GLY A 91 3.08 -2.82 4.64
C GLY A 91 2.01 -1.83 5.13
N GLY A 92 2.30 -1.01 6.15
CA GLY A 92 1.30 -0.06 6.64
C GLY A 92 1.68 0.74 7.88
N ALA A 93 0.66 1.22 8.58
CA ALA A 93 0.73 1.97 9.84
C ALA A 93 0.33 1.13 11.06
N PHE A 94 0.14 -0.18 10.88
CA PHE A 94 -0.17 -1.11 11.97
C PHE A 94 1.01 -1.29 12.93
N GLN A 95 0.74 -1.69 14.17
CA GLN A 95 1.75 -1.88 15.21
C GLN A 95 1.79 -3.33 15.73
N TYR A 96 0.68 -4.04 15.63
CA TYR A 96 0.52 -5.38 16.14
C TYR A 96 -0.05 -6.31 15.09
N ILE A 97 0.45 -7.54 15.08
CA ILE A 97 -0.15 -8.68 14.39
C ILE A 97 -0.53 -9.67 15.48
N ASP A 98 -1.83 -9.94 15.56
CA ASP A 98 -2.49 -10.48 16.74
C ASP A 98 -2.15 -9.65 17.99
N SER A 99 -1.41 -10.26 18.93
CA SER A 99 -0.89 -9.63 20.15
C SER A 99 0.64 -9.38 20.09
N THR A 100 1.30 -9.76 19.00
CA THR A 100 2.75 -9.58 18.84
C THR A 100 3.05 -8.18 18.34
N SER A 101 3.95 -7.46 19.00
CA SER A 101 4.44 -6.17 18.51
C SER A 101 5.30 -6.39 17.27
N HIS A 102 4.69 -6.24 16.11
CA HIS A 102 5.27 -6.48 14.80
C HIS A 102 4.65 -5.47 13.83
N GLY A 103 5.20 -4.26 13.82
CA GLY A 103 4.57 -3.11 13.18
C GLY A 103 5.08 -2.84 11.78
N ARG A 104 4.21 -2.24 10.97
CA ARG A 104 4.47 -1.54 9.70
C ARG A 104 4.95 -2.39 8.52
N LEU A 105 5.63 -3.51 8.75
CA LEU A 105 6.01 -4.47 7.71
C LEU A 105 6.07 -5.88 8.28
N ALA A 106 5.37 -6.82 7.64
CA ALA A 106 5.34 -8.22 8.07
C ALA A 106 5.17 -9.18 6.89
N HIS A 107 5.43 -10.46 7.17
CA HIS A 107 5.19 -11.57 6.25
C HIS A 107 4.19 -12.53 6.90
N ILE A 108 3.10 -12.83 6.20
CA ILE A 108 2.06 -13.77 6.59
C ILE A 108 2.25 -15.03 5.76
N LEU A 109 2.43 -16.17 6.40
CA LEU A 109 2.66 -17.46 5.76
C LEU A 109 1.39 -17.97 5.06
N SER A 110 1.55 -18.97 4.20
CA SER A 110 0.44 -19.59 3.47
C SER A 110 -0.61 -20.25 4.37
N ASP A 111 -0.26 -20.56 5.61
CA ASP A 111 -1.17 -21.09 6.63
C ASP A 111 -1.86 -19.99 7.45
N GLY A 112 -1.72 -18.73 7.04
CA GLY A 112 -2.35 -17.58 7.68
C GLY A 112 -1.64 -17.08 8.93
N THR A 113 -0.53 -17.70 9.35
CA THR A 113 0.21 -17.29 10.56
C THR A 113 1.30 -16.24 10.28
N LEU A 114 1.71 -15.49 11.30
CA LEU A 114 2.82 -14.56 11.22
C LEU A 114 4.16 -15.31 11.08
N ASP A 115 4.95 -14.96 10.07
CA ASP A 115 6.34 -15.39 9.95
C ASP A 115 7.21 -14.69 11.01
N SER A 116 7.59 -15.40 12.06
CA SER A 116 8.41 -14.85 13.14
C SER A 116 9.86 -14.56 12.75
N ASP A 117 10.35 -15.18 11.67
CA ASP A 117 11.74 -15.03 11.21
C ASP A 117 11.92 -13.78 10.32
N PHE A 118 10.83 -13.21 9.82
CA PHE A 118 10.83 -11.97 9.05
C PHE A 118 10.47 -10.79 9.95
N ASN A 119 11.45 -10.13 10.57
CA ASN A 119 11.21 -8.97 11.43
C ASN A 119 12.10 -7.76 11.09
N PRO A 120 11.78 -7.02 10.01
CA PRO A 120 12.55 -5.84 9.60
C PRO A 120 12.25 -4.60 10.44
N SER A 121 11.14 -4.53 11.19
CA SER A 121 10.85 -3.45 12.15
C SER A 121 11.16 -2.00 11.67
N PRO A 122 10.58 -1.51 10.56
CA PRO A 122 10.80 -0.13 10.14
C PRO A 122 10.26 0.88 11.17
N ASP A 123 10.95 2.01 11.34
CA ASP A 123 10.60 3.05 12.32
C ASP A 123 9.55 4.07 11.82
N GLY A 124 9.18 4.00 10.53
CA GLY A 124 8.18 4.83 9.85
C GLY A 124 7.06 4.01 9.21
N ILE A 125 6.02 4.66 8.68
CA ILE A 125 4.94 3.99 7.96
C ILE A 125 5.50 3.40 6.66
N VAL A 126 5.07 2.20 6.29
CA VAL A 126 5.34 1.64 4.96
C VAL A 126 4.12 1.88 4.07
N TYR A 127 4.34 2.50 2.91
CA TYR A 127 3.28 2.83 1.97
C TYR A 127 3.30 1.98 0.72
N ALA A 128 4.45 1.46 0.32
CA ALA A 128 4.63 0.71 -0.92
C ALA A 128 5.54 -0.49 -0.73
N LEU A 129 5.17 -1.59 -1.37
CA LEU A 129 5.91 -2.83 -1.47
C LEU A 129 5.98 -3.27 -2.93
N TYR A 130 7.12 -3.83 -3.32
CA TYR A 130 7.25 -4.50 -4.60
C TYR A 130 8.17 -5.70 -4.45
N LEU A 131 7.71 -6.89 -4.82
CA LEU A 131 8.50 -8.12 -4.77
C LEU A 131 8.99 -8.50 -6.17
N SER A 132 10.32 -8.51 -6.36
CA SER A 132 10.97 -9.01 -7.58
C SER A 132 11.88 -10.19 -7.24
N GLY A 133 11.44 -11.39 -7.61
CA GLY A 133 12.12 -12.63 -7.25
C GLY A 133 12.27 -12.78 -5.74
N THR A 134 13.50 -12.63 -5.22
CA THR A 134 13.81 -12.71 -3.78
C THR A 134 14.11 -11.35 -3.14
N THR A 135 13.84 -10.25 -3.86
CA THR A 135 14.10 -8.89 -3.38
C THR A 135 12.78 -8.17 -3.16
N LEU A 136 12.48 -7.85 -1.90
CA LEU A 136 11.34 -7.02 -1.52
C LEU A 136 11.81 -5.57 -1.40
N TYR A 137 11.38 -4.71 -2.32
CA TYR A 137 11.56 -3.26 -2.22
C TYR A 137 10.49 -2.67 -1.32
N VAL A 138 10.89 -1.76 -0.44
CA VAL A 138 10.04 -1.16 0.59
C VAL A 138 10.14 0.35 0.51
N GLY A 139 8.99 1.03 0.36
CA GLY A 139 8.87 2.48 0.30
C GLY A 139 7.98 3.02 1.41
N GLY A 140 8.36 4.15 2.02
CA GLY A 140 7.56 4.75 3.08
C GLY A 140 8.14 6.00 3.71
N GLU A 141 7.87 6.18 5.01
CA GLU A 141 8.29 7.31 5.86
C GLU A 141 9.38 6.95 6.88
N PHE A 142 9.97 5.75 6.79
CA PHE A 142 11.00 5.27 7.72
C PHE A 142 12.38 5.88 7.45
N THR A 143 13.20 5.99 8.49
CA THR A 143 14.63 6.33 8.47
C THR A 143 15.52 5.14 8.87
N ASN A 144 14.93 4.09 9.44
CA ASN A 144 15.61 2.86 9.81
C ASN A 144 14.73 1.65 9.47
N ILE A 145 15.37 0.57 9.04
CA ILE A 145 14.75 -0.75 8.81
C ILE A 145 15.83 -1.82 8.95
N GLY A 146 15.52 -2.92 9.62
CA GLY A 146 16.44 -4.03 9.87
C GLY A 146 17.69 -3.64 10.66
N GLY A 147 17.62 -2.56 11.47
CA GLY A 147 18.77 -1.98 12.17
C GLY A 147 19.66 -1.09 11.30
N GLU A 148 19.39 -0.99 10.00
CA GLU A 148 20.16 -0.22 9.03
C GLU A 148 19.54 1.16 8.79
N VAL A 149 20.37 2.20 8.68
CA VAL A 149 19.90 3.53 8.25
C VAL A 149 19.52 3.46 6.77
N ARG A 150 18.24 3.60 6.49
CA ARG A 150 17.64 3.59 5.16
C ARG A 150 16.55 4.65 5.14
N ASN A 151 16.78 5.72 4.40
CA ASN A 151 15.80 6.80 4.33
C ASN A 151 14.80 6.50 3.22
N ARG A 152 13.57 6.20 3.64
CA ARG A 152 12.34 6.11 2.83
C ARG A 152 12.29 4.95 1.84
N LEU A 153 13.43 4.33 1.54
CA LEU A 153 13.62 3.26 0.58
C LEU A 153 14.62 2.23 1.12
N ALA A 154 14.27 0.96 1.01
CA ALA A 154 15.16 -0.16 1.29
C ALA A 154 14.80 -1.35 0.41
N ALA A 155 15.71 -2.31 0.30
CA ALA A 155 15.42 -3.61 -0.26
C ALA A 155 15.84 -4.71 0.72
N ILE A 156 15.01 -5.74 0.87
CA ILE A 156 15.22 -6.88 1.75
C ILE A 156 15.37 -8.14 0.89
N ASN A 157 16.38 -8.95 1.18
CA ASN A 157 16.47 -10.29 0.60
C ASN A 157 15.56 -11.24 1.39
N THR A 158 14.50 -11.73 0.76
CA THR A 158 13.46 -12.55 1.41
C THR A 158 13.89 -13.99 1.70
N THR A 159 15.03 -14.43 1.17
CA THR A 159 15.61 -15.75 1.52
C THR A 159 16.40 -15.71 2.82
N THR A 160 17.00 -14.56 3.13
CA THR A 160 17.86 -14.38 4.31
C THR A 160 17.22 -13.45 5.36
N ASN A 161 16.11 -12.81 5.03
CA ASN A 161 15.43 -11.79 5.84
C ASN A 161 16.35 -10.63 6.25
N THR A 162 17.30 -10.25 5.39
CA THR A 162 18.26 -9.18 5.66
C THR A 162 18.09 -7.98 4.72
N VAL A 163 18.30 -6.79 5.25
CA VAL A 163 18.37 -5.55 4.47
C VAL A 163 19.63 -5.58 3.60
N THR A 164 19.47 -5.34 2.30
CA THR A 164 20.56 -5.36 1.32
C THR A 164 21.35 -4.04 1.33
N ALA A 165 22.39 -3.96 0.49
CA ALA A 165 23.17 -2.73 0.29
C ALA A 165 22.43 -1.66 -0.55
N TRP A 166 21.30 -2.01 -1.18
CA TRP A 166 20.51 -1.09 -2.00
C TRP A 166 19.98 0.07 -1.15
N ASN A 167 20.39 1.30 -1.48
CA ASN A 167 20.06 2.49 -0.71
C ASN A 167 20.00 3.77 -1.57
N PRO A 168 18.87 4.04 -2.26
CA PRO A 168 18.70 5.26 -3.05
C PRO A 168 18.60 6.55 -2.22
N ASN A 169 18.21 6.44 -0.94
CA ASN A 169 18.23 7.54 0.02
C ASN A 169 17.41 8.78 -0.42
N ALA A 170 16.08 8.68 -0.43
CA ALA A 170 15.18 9.79 -0.72
C ALA A 170 14.93 10.67 0.51
N ASP A 171 14.69 11.97 0.30
CA ASP A 171 14.52 12.95 1.40
C ASP A 171 13.10 13.00 2.00
N ASN A 172 12.13 12.36 1.36
CA ASN A 172 10.73 12.40 1.81
C ASN A 172 9.97 11.12 1.40
N ALA A 173 8.72 11.03 1.85
CA ALA A 173 7.87 9.84 1.71
C ALA A 173 7.82 9.29 0.28
N ILE A 174 7.94 7.97 0.18
CA ILE A 174 7.66 7.20 -1.04
C ILE A 174 6.28 6.57 -0.91
N TYR A 175 5.43 6.74 -1.93
CA TYR A 175 4.05 6.24 -1.95
C TYR A 175 3.83 5.08 -2.92
N THR A 176 4.74 4.85 -3.87
CA THR A 176 4.58 3.82 -4.89
C THR A 176 5.93 3.38 -5.44
N ILE A 177 6.02 2.10 -5.79
CA ILE A 177 7.19 1.44 -6.38
C ILE A 177 6.68 0.53 -7.51
N ALA A 178 7.33 0.57 -8.65
CA ALA A 178 7.09 -0.37 -9.76
C ALA A 178 8.43 -0.76 -10.41
N GLU A 179 8.54 -1.98 -10.94
CA GLU A 179 9.71 -2.44 -11.68
C GLU A 179 9.43 -2.47 -13.20
N GLY A 180 10.40 -2.05 -14.00
CA GLY A 180 10.36 -2.23 -15.45
C GLY A 180 11.76 -2.21 -16.06
N GLY A 181 12.10 -3.25 -16.83
CA GLY A 181 13.37 -3.30 -17.57
C GLY A 181 14.63 -3.42 -16.69
N GLY A 182 14.49 -3.83 -15.42
CA GLY A 182 15.58 -3.90 -14.44
C GLY A 182 15.71 -2.65 -13.55
N ASP A 183 14.96 -1.59 -13.87
CA ASP A 183 14.88 -0.38 -13.06
C ASP A 183 13.68 -0.40 -12.12
N ILE A 184 13.83 0.30 -11.00
CA ILE A 184 12.79 0.55 -10.01
C ILE A 184 12.33 2.00 -10.12
N TYR A 185 11.09 2.19 -10.57
CA TYR A 185 10.41 3.47 -10.67
C TYR A 185 9.75 3.81 -9.34
N ILE A 186 9.97 5.02 -8.88
CA ILE A 186 9.61 5.48 -7.53
C ILE A 186 8.80 6.76 -7.65
N GLY A 187 7.65 6.79 -6.96
CA GLY A 187 6.78 7.96 -6.87
C GLY A 187 6.54 8.36 -5.41
N GLY A 188 6.51 9.65 -5.14
CA GLY A 188 6.35 10.12 -3.76
C GLY A 188 6.28 11.63 -3.60
N ASP A 189 6.75 12.10 -2.44
CA ASP A 189 6.82 13.51 -2.03
C ASP A 189 8.26 14.03 -1.87
N PHE A 190 9.22 13.31 -2.43
CA PHE A 190 10.64 13.65 -2.37
C PHE A 190 11.02 14.75 -3.37
N THR A 191 12.05 15.52 -3.02
CA THR A 191 12.68 16.54 -3.87
C THR A 191 14.13 16.20 -4.19
N THR A 192 14.72 15.26 -3.45
CA THR A 192 16.06 14.74 -3.70
C THR A 192 16.12 13.24 -3.46
N ILE A 193 17.00 12.58 -4.20
CA ILE A 193 17.33 11.16 -4.05
C ILE A 193 18.83 10.99 -4.32
N GLY A 194 19.54 10.25 -3.47
CA GLY A 194 20.99 10.13 -3.54
C GLY A 194 21.74 11.47 -3.48
N GLY A 195 21.13 12.50 -2.86
CA GLY A 195 21.66 13.87 -2.83
C GLY A 195 21.50 14.68 -4.12
N THR A 196 20.87 14.11 -5.16
CA THR A 196 20.58 14.81 -6.42
C THR A 196 19.15 15.32 -6.42
N THR A 197 18.94 16.55 -6.91
CA THR A 197 17.58 17.08 -7.12
C THR A 197 16.82 16.21 -8.12
N ARG A 198 15.73 15.62 -7.66
CA ARG A 198 14.83 14.77 -8.44
C ARG A 198 13.46 14.88 -7.80
N ASN A 199 12.53 15.52 -8.50
CA ASN A 199 11.24 15.84 -7.89
C ASN A 199 10.23 14.74 -8.19
N ARG A 200 9.75 14.10 -7.12
CA ARG A 200 8.50 13.31 -7.05
C ARG A 200 8.47 12.01 -7.87
N LEU A 201 9.31 11.89 -8.89
CA LEU A 201 9.48 10.74 -9.78
C LEU A 201 10.97 10.48 -10.03
N ALA A 202 11.39 9.23 -9.87
CA ALA A 202 12.75 8.78 -10.16
C ALA A 202 12.73 7.34 -10.65
N ALA A 203 13.77 6.94 -11.38
CA ALA A 203 14.10 5.55 -11.60
C ALA A 203 15.48 5.30 -11.00
N VAL A 204 15.69 4.11 -10.44
CA VAL A 204 16.98 3.68 -9.92
C VAL A 204 17.25 2.25 -10.36
N ASP A 205 18.52 1.90 -10.58
CA ASP A 205 18.91 0.55 -10.93
C ASP A 205 18.48 -0.43 -9.81
N GLY A 206 17.77 -1.51 -10.18
CA GLY A 206 17.20 -2.44 -9.22
C GLY A 206 18.22 -3.20 -8.39
N VAL A 207 19.45 -3.37 -8.89
CA VAL A 207 20.49 -4.14 -8.19
C VAL A 207 21.32 -3.27 -7.26
N THR A 208 21.72 -2.09 -7.72
CA THR A 208 22.68 -1.20 -7.06
C THR A 208 22.02 -0.04 -6.33
N GLY A 209 20.81 0.36 -6.73
CA GLY A 209 20.11 1.53 -6.22
C GLY A 209 20.70 2.84 -6.74
N ALA A 210 21.54 2.79 -7.77
CA ALA A 210 22.07 3.97 -8.42
C ALA A 210 20.96 4.75 -9.13
N LEU A 211 20.98 6.08 -9.02
CA LEU A 211 20.00 6.96 -9.65
C LEU A 211 20.17 6.97 -11.17
N GLU A 212 19.08 6.68 -11.89
CA GLU A 212 19.03 6.75 -13.34
C GLU A 212 18.78 8.18 -13.87
N ALA A 213 19.05 8.37 -15.16
CA ALA A 213 18.84 9.66 -15.85
C ALA A 213 17.36 10.06 -16.00
N TRP A 214 16.43 9.14 -15.77
CA TRP A 214 14.99 9.32 -15.94
C TRP A 214 14.40 10.37 -14.98
N ASP A 215 14.17 11.60 -15.47
CA ASP A 215 13.69 12.73 -14.65
C ASP A 215 12.42 13.39 -15.24
N PRO A 216 11.23 12.84 -14.93
CA PRO A 216 9.98 13.46 -15.35
C PRO A 216 9.60 14.70 -14.55
N ASN A 217 10.22 14.99 -13.41
CA ASN A 217 10.03 16.23 -12.65
C ASN A 217 8.55 16.67 -12.47
N ALA A 218 7.76 15.87 -11.75
CA ALA A 218 6.35 16.19 -11.49
C ALA A 218 6.20 17.35 -10.51
N SER A 219 5.21 18.23 -10.72
CA SER A 219 5.05 19.45 -9.89
C SER A 219 4.49 19.25 -8.49
N ALA A 220 3.96 18.06 -8.18
CA ALA A 220 3.44 17.72 -6.87
C ALA A 220 3.50 16.20 -6.65
N ARG A 221 3.00 15.75 -5.49
CA ARG A 221 2.96 14.34 -5.07
C ARG A 221 2.52 13.40 -6.20
N VAL A 222 3.24 12.28 -6.34
CA VAL A 222 2.81 11.11 -7.10
C VAL A 222 2.37 10.04 -6.11
N ASN A 223 1.16 9.53 -6.29
CA ASN A 223 0.54 8.52 -5.42
C ASN A 223 0.70 7.11 -5.98
N VAL A 224 0.76 6.96 -7.31
CA VAL A 224 0.79 5.65 -7.98
C VAL A 224 1.62 5.72 -9.26
N ILE A 225 2.40 4.67 -9.47
CA ILE A 225 3.04 4.32 -10.73
C ILE A 225 2.53 2.94 -11.11
N ASP A 226 2.19 2.76 -12.37
CA ASP A 226 1.91 1.46 -12.95
C ASP A 226 2.57 1.35 -14.32
N ILE A 227 3.02 0.15 -14.70
CA ILE A 227 3.82 -0.08 -15.90
C ILE A 227 3.21 -1.22 -16.70
N ASP A 228 2.75 -0.89 -17.92
CA ASP A 228 2.28 -1.87 -18.88
C ASP A 228 2.71 -1.49 -20.30
N GLY A 229 2.95 -2.49 -21.15
CA GLY A 229 3.20 -2.28 -22.58
C GLY A 229 4.41 -1.39 -22.91
N GLY A 230 5.37 -1.23 -21.99
CA GLY A 230 6.51 -0.33 -22.15
C GLY A 230 6.15 1.14 -21.93
N VAL A 231 5.11 1.43 -21.14
CA VAL A 231 4.68 2.79 -20.77
C VAL A 231 4.60 2.88 -19.25
N VAL A 232 5.10 3.99 -18.69
CA VAL A 232 4.98 4.29 -17.25
C VAL A 232 3.80 5.23 -17.05
N TYR A 233 2.70 4.71 -16.49
CA TYR A 233 1.53 5.50 -16.10
C TYR A 233 1.71 6.02 -14.68
N VAL A 234 1.45 7.32 -14.50
CA VAL A 234 1.60 7.97 -13.20
C VAL A 234 0.34 8.73 -12.81
N GLY A 235 -0.04 8.62 -11.54
CA GLY A 235 -1.23 9.24 -10.96
C GLY A 235 -0.90 9.98 -9.66
N GLY A 236 -1.52 11.14 -9.42
CA GLY A 236 -1.28 11.88 -8.17
C GLY A 236 -1.91 13.25 -8.11
N GLN A 237 -1.16 14.20 -7.55
CA GLN A 237 -1.58 15.59 -7.31
C GLN A 237 -0.99 16.62 -8.27
N PHE A 238 -0.10 16.22 -9.17
CA PHE A 238 0.60 17.12 -10.07
C PHE A 238 -0.33 17.76 -11.12
N THR A 239 0.10 18.88 -11.66
CA THR A 239 -0.55 19.60 -12.77
C THR A 239 0.37 19.76 -13.98
N THR A 240 1.66 19.50 -13.79
CA THR A 240 2.66 19.51 -14.84
C THR A 240 3.67 18.38 -14.65
N ILE A 241 4.19 17.88 -15.76
CA ILE A 241 5.29 16.92 -15.89
C ILE A 241 6.36 17.56 -16.80
N ASN A 242 7.58 17.04 -16.77
CA ASN A 242 8.78 17.54 -17.44
C ASN A 242 9.00 19.04 -17.15
N GLY A 243 8.70 19.49 -15.93
CA GLY A 243 8.85 20.87 -15.46
C GLY A 243 7.86 21.90 -16.02
N ALA A 244 7.14 21.63 -17.11
CA ALA A 244 6.24 22.61 -17.73
C ALA A 244 5.08 22.02 -18.55
N THR A 245 5.12 20.75 -18.94
CA THR A 245 4.07 20.12 -19.76
C THR A 245 2.83 19.89 -18.92
N THR A 246 1.72 20.55 -19.26
CA THR A 246 0.45 20.37 -18.53
C THR A 246 -0.06 18.93 -18.62
N ARG A 247 -0.12 18.28 -17.47
CA ARG A 247 -0.71 16.96 -17.25
C ARG A 247 -1.39 17.01 -15.90
N ASN A 248 -2.71 17.11 -15.91
CA ASN A 248 -3.46 17.19 -14.67
C ASN A 248 -3.68 15.77 -14.14
N ARG A 249 -2.96 15.46 -13.05
CA ARG A 249 -3.17 14.32 -12.14
C ARG A 249 -2.88 12.94 -12.72
N ILE A 250 -2.82 12.80 -14.04
CA ILE A 250 -2.47 11.57 -14.76
C ILE A 250 -1.55 11.91 -15.93
N ALA A 251 -0.52 11.08 -16.15
CA ALA A 251 0.31 11.10 -17.35
C ALA A 251 0.77 9.69 -17.74
N ALA A 252 1.10 9.52 -19.01
CA ALA A 252 1.83 8.36 -19.53
C ALA A 252 3.22 8.83 -19.96
N LEU A 253 4.26 8.14 -19.54
CA LEU A 253 5.65 8.54 -19.71
C LEU A 253 6.43 7.44 -20.43
N ASP A 254 7.40 7.87 -21.24
CA ASP A 254 8.40 6.96 -21.79
C ASP A 254 9.28 6.39 -20.66
N PRO A 255 9.49 5.06 -20.57
CA PRO A 255 10.26 4.44 -19.50
C PRO A 255 11.75 4.77 -19.55
N THR A 256 12.31 5.08 -20.72
CA THR A 256 13.74 5.35 -20.87
C THR A 256 14.07 6.83 -20.64
N VAL A 257 13.28 7.74 -21.22
CA VAL A 257 13.58 9.18 -21.19
C VAL A 257 12.66 10.01 -20.31
N GLY A 258 11.55 9.45 -19.84
CA GLY A 258 10.62 10.13 -18.92
C GLY A 258 9.78 11.24 -19.56
N THR A 259 9.79 11.34 -20.89
CA THR A 259 8.96 12.33 -21.60
C THR A 259 7.50 11.93 -21.58
N ALA A 260 6.62 12.87 -21.24
CA ALA A 260 5.18 12.63 -21.31
C ALA A 260 4.71 12.42 -22.76
N SER A 261 3.89 11.40 -22.98
CA SER A 261 3.23 11.14 -24.26
C SER A 261 2.11 12.15 -24.51
N ILE A 262 1.47 12.11 -25.70
CA ILE A 262 0.32 12.99 -26.02
C ILE A 262 -0.94 12.66 -25.20
N TRP A 263 -1.00 11.47 -24.59
CA TRP A 263 -2.13 11.02 -23.81
C TRP A 263 -2.34 11.91 -22.57
N ASN A 264 -3.53 12.51 -22.46
CA ASN A 264 -3.87 13.45 -21.40
C ASN A 264 -5.34 13.32 -20.98
N PRO A 265 -5.66 12.41 -20.05
CA PRO A 265 -7.00 12.26 -19.51
C PRO A 265 -7.48 13.47 -18.73
N ASN A 266 -6.58 14.32 -18.24
CA ASN A 266 -6.92 15.60 -17.61
C ASN A 266 -7.96 15.46 -16.47
N ALA A 267 -7.66 14.64 -15.46
CA ALA A 267 -8.58 14.41 -14.35
C ALA A 267 -8.77 15.68 -13.50
N SER A 268 -9.99 15.94 -13.04
CA SER A 268 -10.32 17.18 -12.31
C SER A 268 -9.82 17.25 -10.87
N ALA A 269 -9.43 16.11 -10.29
CA ALA A 269 -8.90 16.03 -8.93
C ALA A 269 -7.90 14.87 -8.78
N GLU A 270 -7.44 14.66 -7.55
CA GLU A 270 -6.41 13.68 -7.21
C GLU A 270 -6.75 12.25 -7.65
N VAL A 271 -5.74 11.58 -8.16
CA VAL A 271 -5.74 10.15 -8.51
C VAL A 271 -4.91 9.42 -7.49
N PHE A 272 -5.50 8.39 -6.89
CA PHE A 272 -4.90 7.59 -5.83
C PHE A 272 -4.36 6.26 -6.36
N THR A 273 -4.97 5.69 -7.40
CA THR A 273 -4.59 4.39 -7.94
C THR A 273 -4.80 4.35 -9.46
N LEU A 274 -3.96 3.58 -10.13
CA LEU A 274 -4.01 3.23 -11.54
C LEU A 274 -3.81 1.71 -11.65
N ASP A 275 -4.44 1.12 -12.65
CA ASP A 275 -4.24 -0.27 -13.05
C ASP A 275 -4.36 -0.33 -14.58
N ALA A 276 -3.30 -0.70 -15.26
CA ALA A 276 -3.20 -0.68 -16.71
C ALA A 276 -3.04 -2.11 -17.24
N ASP A 277 -3.78 -2.39 -18.31
CA ASP A 277 -3.62 -3.55 -19.15
C ASP A 277 -3.34 -3.11 -20.59
N SER A 278 -3.05 -4.09 -21.45
CA SER A 278 -2.73 -3.87 -22.87
C SER A 278 -3.78 -3.08 -23.67
N ALA A 279 -4.99 -2.91 -23.13
CA ALA A 279 -6.11 -2.23 -23.77
C ALA A 279 -6.59 -0.98 -22.99
N ASN A 280 -6.52 -0.96 -21.67
CA ASN A 280 -7.18 0.03 -20.82
C ASN A 280 -6.27 0.50 -19.67
N VAL A 281 -6.51 1.73 -19.23
CA VAL A 281 -6.02 2.21 -17.93
C VAL A 281 -7.24 2.49 -17.07
N TYR A 282 -7.34 1.85 -15.91
CA TYR A 282 -8.32 2.14 -14.88
C TYR A 282 -7.73 3.12 -13.89
N ALA A 283 -8.54 4.11 -13.46
CA ALA A 283 -8.11 5.13 -12.52
C ALA A 283 -9.12 5.25 -11.37
N GLY A 284 -8.61 5.29 -10.14
CA GLY A 284 -9.37 5.53 -8.92
C GLY A 284 -8.92 6.82 -8.21
N GLY A 285 -9.86 7.63 -7.73
CA GLY A 285 -9.53 8.92 -7.10
C GLY A 285 -10.72 9.73 -6.61
N THR A 286 -10.52 11.04 -6.44
CA THR A 286 -11.56 12.01 -6.03
C THR A 286 -12.11 12.85 -7.18
N PHE A 287 -11.67 12.59 -8.42
CA PHE A 287 -12.10 13.33 -9.59
C PHE A 287 -13.60 13.13 -9.87
N THR A 288 -14.18 14.16 -10.48
CA THR A 288 -15.57 14.19 -10.96
C THR A 288 -15.65 14.20 -12.48
N THR A 289 -14.54 14.55 -13.16
CA THR A 289 -14.42 14.49 -14.61
C THR A 289 -13.05 13.98 -15.03
N ILE A 290 -13.00 13.27 -16.16
CA ILE A 290 -11.80 12.74 -16.81
C ILE A 290 -12.12 12.47 -18.29
N GLY A 291 -11.16 12.69 -19.19
CA GLY A 291 -11.34 12.57 -20.64
C GLY A 291 -12.42 13.50 -21.20
N GLY A 292 -12.63 14.66 -20.56
CA GLY A 292 -13.70 15.60 -20.91
C GLY A 292 -15.12 15.13 -20.56
N SER A 293 -15.27 13.98 -19.88
CA SER A 293 -16.57 13.40 -19.50
C SER A 293 -16.78 13.39 -17.99
N SER A 294 -18.03 13.42 -17.54
CA SER A 294 -18.39 13.20 -16.13
C SER A 294 -18.20 11.74 -15.76
N ARG A 295 -17.29 11.48 -14.82
CA ARG A 295 -16.92 10.17 -14.28
C ARG A 295 -16.50 10.39 -12.84
N ASN A 296 -17.29 9.87 -11.90
CA ASN A 296 -17.05 10.09 -10.49
C ASN A 296 -16.19 8.95 -9.94
N ARG A 297 -15.01 9.30 -9.42
CA ARG A 297 -14.13 8.45 -8.60
C ARG A 297 -13.47 7.25 -9.27
N ILE A 298 -14.09 6.66 -10.30
CA ILE A 298 -13.53 5.56 -11.10
C ILE A 298 -13.76 5.85 -12.59
N ALA A 299 -12.75 5.59 -13.42
CA ALA A 299 -12.84 5.69 -14.87
C ALA A 299 -11.87 4.75 -15.58
N ALA A 300 -12.20 4.42 -16.83
CA ALA A 300 -11.29 3.75 -17.76
C ALA A 300 -10.98 4.71 -18.93
N PRO A 301 -10.03 5.66 -18.80
CA PRO A 301 -9.55 6.44 -19.94
C PRO A 301 -8.92 5.53 -21.02
N ASN A 302 -9.39 5.66 -22.26
CA ASN A 302 -8.79 4.97 -23.41
C ASN A 302 -7.32 5.33 -23.58
N THR A 303 -6.49 4.38 -24.00
CA THR A 303 -5.03 4.53 -24.16
C THR A 303 -4.59 5.25 -25.45
N THR A 304 -5.53 5.57 -26.35
CA THR A 304 -5.29 6.21 -27.66
C THR A 304 -5.74 7.65 -27.72
#